data_AF-A0A7R9DRE7-F1
#
_entry.id   AF-A0A7R9DRE7-F1
#
_cell.length_a   1.000
_cell.length_b   1.000
_cell.length_c   1.000
_cell.angle_alpha   90.00
_cell.angle_beta   90.00
_cell.angle_gamma   90.00
#
_symmetry.space_group_name_H-M   'P 1'
#
loop_
_entity.id
_entity.type
_entity.pdbx_description
1 polymer ?
#
loop_
_entity_poly.entity_id
_entity_poly.type
_entity_poly.pdbx_seq_one_letter_code
_entity_poly.pdbx_strand_id
1 'polypeptide(L)'
;EKFDKPHTYYLSNHVDLKVTYHSGEGEDWGVGFHGNSGRIISVKVVPRSIHHKDPAKPDCSGKDPVEIPSGNLKAGEKLNITYTYSITFE
;
A
#
# COMPACT_ATOMS: atom_id res chain seq x y z
N GLU A 1 3.37 -0.47 -14.21
CA GLU A 1 4.77 -0.94 -14.10
C GLU A 1 5.09 -1.87 -15.27
N LYS A 2 6.35 -2.29 -15.48
CA LYS A 2 6.70 -3.35 -16.44
C LYS A 2 7.05 -4.64 -15.70
N PHE A 3 6.44 -5.75 -16.09
CA PHE A 3 6.56 -7.06 -15.45
C PHE A 3 6.96 -8.14 -16.47
N ASP A 4 8.06 -7.93 -17.19
CA ASP A 4 8.42 -8.69 -18.37
C ASP A 4 9.80 -9.37 -18.31
N LYS A 5 10.50 -9.30 -17.16
CA LYS A 5 11.83 -9.91 -17.03
C LYS A 5 11.73 -11.43 -16.89
N PRO A 6 12.49 -12.20 -17.70
CA PRO A 6 12.57 -13.66 -17.55
C PRO A 6 13.08 -14.04 -16.15
N HIS A 7 12.66 -15.21 -15.65
CA HIS A 7 13.18 -15.79 -14.40
C HIS A 7 13.11 -14.84 -13.19
N THR A 8 12.06 -14.01 -13.13
CA THR A 8 11.88 -12.98 -12.11
C THR A 8 10.48 -13.09 -11.51
N TYR A 9 10.40 -13.11 -10.19
CA TYR A 9 9.15 -12.93 -9.45
C TYR A 9 8.95 -11.46 -9.12
N TYR A 10 7.70 -11.02 -9.12
CA TYR A 10 7.34 -9.65 -8.78
C TYR A 10 6.42 -9.65 -7.56
N LEU A 11 6.75 -8.84 -6.57
CA LEU A 11 6.02 -8.77 -5.31
C LEU A 11 5.21 -7.47 -5.23
N SER A 12 3.94 -7.57 -4.88
CA SER A 12 3.15 -6.41 -4.48
C SER A 12 3.41 -6.10 -3.01
N ASN A 13 4.21 -5.07 -2.74
CA ASN A 13 4.61 -4.64 -1.40
C ASN A 13 3.99 -3.28 -0.99
N HIS A 14 3.15 -2.70 -1.84
CA HIS A 14 2.39 -1.48 -1.52
C HIS A 14 0.90 -1.68 -1.80
N VAL A 15 0.05 -1.04 -0.99
CA VAL A 15 -1.39 -0.94 -1.26
C VAL A 15 -1.87 0.50 -1.16
N ASP A 16 -2.57 0.97 -2.19
CA ASP A 16 -3.36 2.19 -2.09
C ASP A 16 -4.77 1.83 -1.60
N LEU A 17 -5.17 2.43 -0.48
CA LEU A 17 -6.48 2.25 0.14
C LEU A 17 -7.31 3.50 -0.12
N LYS A 18 -8.36 3.37 -0.93
CA LYS A 18 -9.40 4.40 -1.08
C LYS A 18 -10.57 4.05 -0.17
N VAL A 19 -10.71 4.77 0.92
CA VAL A 19 -11.78 4.61 1.91
C VAL A 19 -12.90 5.57 1.56
N THR A 20 -14.04 5.05 1.14
CA THR A 20 -15.25 5.86 0.96
C THR A 20 -16.07 5.80 2.23
N TYR A 21 -16.45 6.95 2.77
CA TYR A 21 -17.16 7.03 4.05
C TYR A 21 -18.34 7.99 4.00
N HIS A 22 -19.33 7.75 4.86
CA HIS A 22 -20.39 8.70 5.15
C HIS A 22 -19.94 9.57 6.33
N SER A 23 -19.74 10.87 6.11
CA SER A 23 -19.38 11.81 7.17
C SER A 23 -20.53 12.04 8.14
N GLY A 24 -20.28 11.91 9.43
CA GLY A 24 -21.24 12.26 10.48
C GLY A 24 -21.24 13.74 10.85
N GLU A 25 -20.45 14.58 10.17
CA GLU A 25 -20.47 16.02 10.39
C GLU A 25 -21.86 16.60 10.06
N GLY A 26 -22.49 17.25 11.05
CA GLY A 26 -23.85 17.80 10.89
C GLY A 26 -24.99 16.80 11.05
N GLU A 27 -24.70 15.54 11.33
CA GLU A 27 -25.69 14.49 11.57
C GLU A 27 -25.66 14.03 13.04
N ASP A 28 -26.83 13.96 13.68
CA ASP A 28 -26.96 13.41 15.03
C ASP A 28 -27.15 11.90 14.95
N TRP A 29 -26.04 11.17 15.05
CA TRP A 29 -26.02 9.71 15.00
C TRP A 29 -26.44 9.05 16.32
N GLY A 30 -26.97 9.79 17.30
CA GLY A 30 -27.44 9.27 18.60
C GLY A 30 -26.34 8.77 19.53
N VAL A 31 -25.09 8.80 19.06
CA VAL A 31 -23.87 8.69 19.84
C VAL A 31 -23.28 10.08 19.81
N GLY A 32 -23.11 10.75 20.95
CA GLY A 32 -22.71 12.16 21.08
C GLY A 32 -21.28 12.49 20.60
N PHE A 33 -20.89 12.00 19.42
CA PHE A 33 -19.66 12.30 18.73
C PHE A 33 -19.79 13.68 18.09
N HIS A 34 -19.39 14.70 18.85
CA HIS A 34 -19.15 16.03 18.31
C HIS A 34 -17.76 16.05 17.65
N GLY A 35 -17.65 15.80 16.34
CA GLY A 35 -16.39 15.89 15.59
C GLY A 35 -16.36 15.21 14.21
N ASN A 36 -15.15 15.02 13.66
CA ASN A 36 -14.85 14.29 12.42
C ASN A 36 -15.12 12.77 12.55
N SER A 37 -16.39 12.40 12.71
CA SER A 37 -16.84 11.00 12.76
C SER A 37 -17.45 10.59 11.42
N GLY A 38 -17.54 9.30 11.15
CA GLY A 38 -18.18 8.79 9.95
C GLY A 38 -18.22 7.27 9.90
N ARG A 39 -19.04 6.73 8.99
CA ARG A 39 -19.16 5.28 8.77
C ARG A 39 -18.48 4.91 7.47
N ILE A 40 -17.55 3.98 7.52
CA ILE A 40 -16.92 3.44 6.31
C ILE A 40 -17.99 2.71 5.50
N ILE A 41 -18.17 3.12 4.25
CA ILE A 41 -19.09 2.51 3.30
C ILE A 41 -18.35 1.39 2.56
N SER A 42 -17.13 1.69 2.09
CA SER A 42 -16.31 0.72 1.37
C SER A 42 -14.83 1.07 1.43
N VAL A 43 -13.99 0.08 1.15
CA VAL A 43 -12.55 0.26 0.95
C VAL A 43 -12.16 -0.41 -0.35
N LYS A 44 -11.64 0.37 -1.29
CA LYS A 44 -11.03 -0.16 -2.53
C LYS A 44 -9.53 -0.28 -2.33
N VAL A 45 -8.99 -1.45 -2.65
CA VAL A 45 -7.56 -1.77 -2.54
C VAL A 45 -6.96 -1.86 -3.93
N VAL A 46 -5.88 -1.13 -4.17
CA VAL A 46 -5.06 -1.26 -5.39
C VAL A 46 -3.65 -1.70 -4.99
N PRO A 47 -3.26 -2.95 -5.26
CA PRO A 47 -1.89 -3.39 -5.00
C PRO A 47 -0.93 -2.78 -6.02
N ARG A 48 0.27 -2.43 -5.56
CA ARG A 48 1.39 -1.95 -6.38
C ARG A 48 2.68 -2.64 -5.98
N SER A 49 3.61 -2.68 -6.93
CA SER A 49 4.98 -3.14 -6.69
C SER A 49 5.91 -1.93 -6.74
N ILE A 50 6.57 -1.62 -5.62
CA ILE A 50 7.41 -0.43 -5.49
C ILE A 50 8.76 -0.81 -4.89
N HIS A 51 9.82 -0.62 -5.66
CA HIS A 51 11.19 -0.78 -5.21
C HIS A 51 11.64 0.43 -4.39
N HIS A 52 11.47 0.34 -3.06
CA HIS A 52 11.87 1.37 -2.10
C HIS A 52 13.40 1.41 -1.96
N LYS A 53 14.03 2.51 -2.41
CA LYS A 53 15.48 2.71 -2.34
C LYS A 53 16.00 2.95 -0.93
N ASP A 54 15.21 3.63 -0.09
CA ASP A 54 15.52 3.91 1.31
C ASP A 54 14.36 3.40 2.20
N PRO A 55 14.56 2.32 2.97
CA PRO A 55 13.55 1.80 3.90
C PRO A 55 13.15 2.78 5.01
N ALA A 56 14.04 3.69 5.43
CA ALA A 56 13.77 4.67 6.48
C ALA A 56 12.97 5.87 5.96
N LYS A 57 13.02 6.11 4.64
CA LYS A 57 12.31 7.19 3.96
C LYS A 57 11.69 6.67 2.65
N PRO A 58 10.65 5.82 2.75
CA PRO A 58 10.06 5.20 1.57
C PRO A 58 9.40 6.23 0.66
N ASP A 59 9.77 6.22 -0.62
CA ASP A 59 9.12 7.01 -1.67
C ASP A 59 8.11 6.15 -2.43
N CYS A 60 6.83 6.39 -2.17
CA CYS A 60 5.73 5.63 -2.78
C CYS A 60 5.28 6.16 -4.15
N SER A 61 5.97 7.17 -4.71
CA SER A 61 5.70 7.69 -6.06
C SER A 61 6.36 6.85 -7.17
N GLY A 62 7.32 6.00 -6.79
CA GLY A 62 8.03 5.11 -7.70
C GLY A 62 7.12 4.14 -8.47
N LYS A 63 7.55 3.80 -9.69
CA LYS A 63 6.87 2.85 -10.59
C LYS A 63 7.72 1.63 -10.93
N ASP A 64 8.92 1.56 -10.35
CA ASP A 64 9.82 0.43 -10.53
C ASP A 64 9.36 -0.69 -9.60
N PRO A 65 9.09 -1.91 -10.11
CA PRO A 65 8.60 -3.00 -9.30
C PRO A 65 9.72 -3.65 -8.48
N VAL A 66 9.33 -4.31 -7.38
CA VAL A 66 10.22 -5.20 -6.64
C VAL A 66 10.43 -6.47 -7.47
N GLU A 67 11.68 -6.70 -7.84
CA GLU A 67 12.14 -7.85 -8.61
C GLU A 67 12.87 -8.82 -7.70
N ILE A 68 12.43 -10.08 -7.70
CA ILE A 68 13.05 -11.16 -6.94
C ILE A 68 13.53 -12.20 -7.96
N PRO A 69 14.85 -12.42 -8.11
CA PRO A 69 15.37 -13.45 -9.00
C PRO A 69 14.78 -14.82 -8.63
N SER A 70 14.49 -15.66 -9.63
CA SER A 70 13.90 -16.99 -9.37
C SER A 70 14.87 -18.02 -8.80
N GLY A 71 16.16 -17.67 -8.68
CA GLY A 71 17.18 -18.52 -8.07
C GLY A 71 17.13 -18.47 -6.55
N ASN A 72 17.75 -19.46 -5.92
CA ASN A 72 17.92 -19.46 -4.46
C ASN A 72 18.84 -18.31 -4.03
N LEU A 73 18.55 -17.72 -2.88
CA LEU A 73 19.47 -16.78 -2.22
C LEU A 73 20.82 -17.47 -1.97
N LYS A 74 21.91 -16.74 -2.17
CA LYS A 74 23.24 -17.24 -1.85
C LYS A 74 23.38 -17.41 -0.34
N ALA A 75 24.31 -18.26 0.09
CA ALA A 75 24.58 -18.45 1.51
C ALA A 75 24.94 -17.10 2.17
N GLY A 76 24.16 -16.71 3.18
CA GLY A 76 24.32 -15.44 3.90
C GLY A 76 23.61 -14.23 3.27
N GLU A 77 23.05 -14.37 2.06
CA GLU A 77 22.24 -13.33 1.43
C GLU A 77 20.87 -13.21 2.10
N LYS A 78 20.42 -11.97 2.35
CA LYS A 78 19.10 -11.69 2.93
C LYS A 78 18.31 -10.81 1.98
N LEU A 79 17.07 -11.20 1.70
CA LEU A 79 16.10 -10.38 0.98
C LEU A 79 15.32 -9.53 1.99
N ASN A 80 15.54 -8.22 1.96
CA ASN A 80 14.76 -7.27 2.76
C ASN A 80 13.70 -6.61 1.88
N ILE A 81 12.44 -6.65 2.31
CA ILE A 81 11.31 -6.07 1.59
C ILE A 81 10.64 -5.04 2.50
N THR A 82 10.58 -3.79 2.04
CA THR A 82 9.83 -2.73 2.72
C THR A 82 8.37 -2.79 2.27
N TYR A 83 7.44 -2.88 3.22
CA TYR A 83 5.99 -2.80 2.95
C TYR A 83 5.45 -1.42 3.31
N THR A 84 4.61 -0.85 2.45
CA THR A 84 4.00 0.45 2.68
C THR A 84 2.53 0.45 2.28
N TYR A 85 1.79 1.47 2.71
CA TYR A 85 0.42 1.71 2.29
C TYR A 85 0.18 3.21 2.15
N SER A 86 -0.81 3.58 1.34
CA SER A 86 -1.34 4.94 1.27
C SER A 86 -2.84 4.91 1.57
N ILE A 87 -3.38 5.95 2.19
CA ILE A 87 -4.81 6.07 2.48
C ILE A 87 -5.31 7.37 1.90
N THR A 88 -6.42 7.30 1.18
CA THR A 88 -7.22 8.46 0.76
C THR A 88 -8.66 8.27 1.24
N PHE A 89 -9.24 9.32 1.82
CA PHE A 89 -10.63 9.35 2.23
C PHE A 89 -11.45 10.13 1.18
N GLU A 90 -12.59 9.58 0.80
CA GLU A 90 -13.58 10.19 -0.11
C GLU A 90 -14.97 10.17 0.53
#